data_AF-A0A6L5DZT2-F1
#
_entry.id   AF-A0A6L5DZT2-F1
#
_cell.length_a   1.000
_cell.length_b   1.000
_cell.length_c   1.000
_cell.angle_alpha   90.00
_cell.angle_beta   90.00
_cell.angle_gamma   90.00
#
_symmetry.space_group_name_H-M   'P 1'
#
loop_
_entity.id
_entity.type
_entity.pdbx_description
1 polymer ?
#
loop_
_entity_poly.entity_id
_entity_poly.type
_entity_poly.pdbx_seq_one_letter_code
_entity_poly.pdbx_strand_id
1 'polypeptide(L)'
;MIKFKRHIKVDDQVFETWFGMDIKKKGGSPNVSIYYYTGDPDDEFTVHQLIKANFRSKDEAVRFGTKYMRGMYKDMIKREASVPNEEKDETK
;
A
#
# COMPACT_ATOMS: atom_id res chain seq x y z
N MET A 1 4.06 13.88 8.65
CA MET A 1 4.11 12.83 7.63
C MET A 1 4.11 13.44 6.23
N ILE A 2 5.06 13.02 5.39
CA ILE A 2 5.10 13.34 3.96
C ILE A 2 4.14 12.39 3.24
N LYS A 3 3.14 12.93 2.55
CA LYS A 3 2.17 12.17 1.75
C LYS A 3 2.61 12.17 0.28
N PHE A 4 2.52 11.03 -0.41
CA PHE A 4 2.79 10.97 -1.84
C PHE A 4 2.05 9.79 -2.50
N LYS A 5 1.68 9.94 -3.77
CA LYS A 5 0.96 8.92 -4.54
C LYS A 5 1.91 8.15 -5.46
N ARG A 6 1.66 6.86 -5.67
CA ARG A 6 2.37 6.03 -6.66
C ARG A 6 1.38 5.20 -7.46
N HIS A 7 1.68 5.04 -8.74
CA HIS A 7 1.03 4.08 -9.63
C HIS A 7 1.86 2.79 -9.60
N ILE A 8 1.24 1.68 -9.22
CA ILE A 8 1.87 0.38 -9.07
C ILE A 8 1.26 -0.55 -10.12
N LYS A 9 2.03 -0.82 -11.17
CA LYS A 9 1.65 -1.84 -12.16
C LYS A 9 1.83 -3.25 -11.58
N VAL A 10 0.79 -4.08 -11.68
CA VAL A 10 0.77 -5.49 -11.30
C VAL A 10 0.03 -6.24 -12.40
N ASP A 11 0.74 -7.14 -13.08
CA ASP A 11 0.27 -7.80 -14.31
C ASP A 11 -0.27 -6.77 -15.32
N ASP A 12 -1.52 -6.89 -15.76
CA ASP A 12 -2.16 -5.96 -16.71
C ASP A 12 -2.93 -4.82 -16.03
N GLN A 13 -2.88 -4.72 -14.70
CA GLN A 13 -3.57 -3.70 -13.92
C GLN A 13 -2.62 -2.65 -13.35
N VAL A 14 -3.14 -1.44 -13.11
CA VAL A 14 -2.43 -0.35 -12.44
C VAL A 14 -3.23 0.08 -11.22
N PHE A 15 -2.61 0.00 -10.05
CA PHE A 15 -3.19 0.44 -8.79
C PHE A 15 -2.60 1.77 -8.38
N GLU A 16 -3.45 2.67 -7.90
CA GLU A 16 -3.00 3.89 -7.24
C GLU A 16 -2.92 3.66 -5.72
N THR A 17 -1.78 4.01 -5.13
CA THR A 17 -1.60 3.93 -3.67
C THR A 17 -1.08 5.25 -3.14
N TRP A 18 -1.76 5.76 -2.11
CA TRP A 18 -1.25 6.83 -1.27
C TRP A 18 -0.31 6.26 -0.21
N PHE A 19 0.89 6.82 -0.11
CA PHE A 19 1.89 6.49 0.88
C PHE A 19 2.10 7.66 1.85
N GLY A 20 2.36 7.31 3.10
CA GLY A 20 2.84 8.21 4.13
C GLY A 20 4.29 7.89 4.48
N MET A 21 5.11 8.91 4.74
CA MET A 21 6.49 8.73 5.18
C MET A 21 6.82 9.68 6.33
N ASP A 22 7.35 9.13 7.41
CA ASP A 22 7.91 9.89 8.51
C ASP A 22 9.42 9.71 8.53
N ILE A 23 10.15 10.81 8.77
CA ILE A 23 11.60 10.82 8.85
C ILE A 23 11.97 11.43 10.20
N LYS A 24 12.55 10.62 11.07
CA LYS A 24 13.06 11.06 12.37
C LYS A 24 14.58 10.92 12.40
N LYS A 25 15.27 11.73 13.19
CA LYS A 25 16.70 11.52 13.49
C LYS A 25 16.80 10.66 14.75
N LYS A 26 17.49 9.53 14.68
CA LYS A 26 17.79 8.68 15.84
C LYS A 26 19.30 8.43 15.89
N GLY A 27 19.98 9.05 16.86
CA GLY A 27 21.43 8.89 17.03
C GLY A 27 22.26 9.34 15.82
N GLY A 28 21.89 10.46 15.19
CA GLY A 28 22.61 11.01 14.03
C GLY A 28 22.29 10.35 12.68
N SER A 29 21.65 9.18 12.67
CA SER A 29 21.18 8.53 11.45
C SER A 29 19.70 8.82 11.16
N PRO A 30 19.30 8.94 9.88
CA PRO A 30 17.89 8.99 9.52
C PRO A 30 17.21 7.66 9.87
N ASN A 31 16.02 7.77 10.44
CA ASN A 31 15.10 6.67 10.69
C ASN A 31 13.83 6.99 9.92
N VAL A 32 13.64 6.28 8.80
CA VAL A 32 12.50 6.49 7.92
C VAL A 32 11.47 5.38 8.15
N SER A 33 10.21 5.77 8.26
CA SER A 33 9.05 4.88 8.34
C SER A 33 8.16 5.10 7.13
N ILE A 34 7.62 4.02 6.58
CA ILE A 34 6.71 4.04 5.43
C ILE A 34 5.36 3.42 5.79
N TYR A 35 4.30 4.06 5.33
CA TYR A 35 2.91 3.74 5.59
C TYR A 35 2.14 3.71 4.27
N TYR A 36 1.05 2.95 4.18
CA TYR A 36 0.04 3.13 3.13
C TYR A 36 -1.24 3.70 3.72
N TYR A 37 -2.00 4.45 2.93
CA TYR A 37 -3.33 4.91 3.29
C TYR A 37 -4.39 3.96 2.71
N THR A 38 -5.49 3.77 3.43
CA THR A 38 -6.64 2.97 2.97
C THR A 38 -7.47 3.66 1.88
N GLY A 39 -7.26 4.96 1.67
CA GLY A 39 -8.00 5.80 0.73
C GLY A 39 -7.26 7.13 0.47
N ASP A 40 -8.00 8.17 0.14
CA ASP A 40 -7.45 9.52 -0.01
C ASP A 40 -7.05 10.09 1.35
N PRO A 41 -5.80 10.56 1.54
CA PRO A 41 -5.33 11.02 2.84
C PRO A 41 -5.95 12.33 3.33
N ASP A 42 -6.78 13.00 2.51
CA ASP A 42 -7.52 14.21 2.92
C ASP A 42 -8.99 13.90 3.29
N ASP A 43 -9.43 12.64 3.15
CA ASP A 43 -10.71 12.13 3.67
C ASP A 43 -10.61 11.81 5.18
N GLU A 44 -11.66 12.14 5.93
CA GLU A 44 -11.75 11.93 7.38
C GLU A 44 -11.82 10.46 7.80
N PHE A 45 -12.30 9.57 6.92
CA PHE A 45 -12.39 8.14 7.20
C PHE A 45 -11.14 7.36 6.81
N THR A 46 -10.21 8.00 6.12
CA THR A 46 -8.98 7.34 5.69
C THR A 46 -8.00 7.19 6.85
N VAL A 47 -7.49 5.97 7.01
CA VAL A 47 -6.44 5.67 7.99
C VAL A 47 -5.13 5.32 7.28
N HIS A 48 -4.01 5.57 7.95
CA HIS A 48 -2.70 5.08 7.50
C HIS A 48 -2.25 3.87 8.33
N GLN A 49 -1.67 2.89 7.64
CA GLN A 49 -1.16 1.66 8.23
C GLN A 49 0.36 1.59 8.04
N LEU A 50 1.09 1.27 9.11
CA LEU A 50 2.54 1.14 9.05
C LEU A 50 2.91 -0.10 8.24
N ILE A 51 3.71 0.09 7.19
CA ILE A 51 4.31 -1.02 6.46
C ILE A 51 5.57 -1.50 7.19
N LYS A 52 6.51 -0.57 7.42
CA LYS A 52 7.79 -0.85 8.11
C LYS A 52 8.47 0.46 8.54
N ALA A 53 9.24 0.37 9.62
CA ALA A 53 10.06 1.46 10.16
C ALA A 53 11.56 1.13 10.12
N ASN A 54 12.39 2.10 10.50
CA ASN A 54 13.84 1.97 10.65
C ASN A 54 14.63 1.81 9.33
N PHE A 55 14.16 2.38 8.22
CA PHE A 55 14.96 2.47 7.00
C PHE A 55 16.03 3.56 7.14
N ARG A 56 17.16 3.35 6.46
CA ARG A 56 18.30 4.30 6.47
C ARG A 56 18.19 5.37 5.40
N SER A 57 17.27 5.24 4.44
CA SER A 57 17.02 6.25 3.42
C SER A 57 15.56 6.27 2.99
N LYS A 58 15.16 7.38 2.37
CA LYS A 58 13.82 7.53 1.78
C LYS A 58 13.61 6.53 0.64
N ASP A 59 14.63 6.35 -0.21
CA ASP A 59 14.54 5.48 -1.39
C ASP A 59 14.37 4.01 -1.00
N GLU A 60 15.07 3.56 0.05
CA GLU A 60 14.90 2.22 0.59
C GLU A 60 13.46 2.01 1.09
N ALA A 61 12.93 2.98 1.84
CA ALA A 61 11.57 2.96 2.37
C ALA A 61 10.52 2.92 1.25
N VAL A 62 10.66 3.76 0.22
CA VAL A 62 9.75 3.81 -0.94
C VAL A 62 9.80 2.52 -1.74
N ARG A 63 11.00 1.99 -2.01
CA ARG A 63 11.18 0.72 -2.73
C ARG A 63 10.53 -0.44 -1.98
N PHE A 64 10.74 -0.50 -0.67
CA PHE A 64 10.11 -1.52 0.18
C PHE A 64 8.58 -1.37 0.19
N GLY A 65 8.06 -0.17 0.43
CA GLY A 65 6.62 0.10 0.45
C GLY A 65 5.93 -0.25 -0.87
N THR A 66 6.54 0.12 -1.99
CA THR A 66 6.04 -0.22 -3.33
C THR A 66 6.01 -1.74 -3.55
N LYS A 67 7.05 -2.46 -3.13
CA LYS A 67 7.12 -3.92 -3.24
C LYS A 67 6.08 -4.60 -2.35
N TYR A 68 5.87 -4.09 -1.14
CA TYR A 68 4.87 -4.59 -0.21
C TYR A 68 3.46 -4.50 -0.81
N MET A 69 3.07 -3.32 -1.29
CA MET A 69 1.75 -3.10 -1.90
C MET A 69 1.56 -3.91 -3.17
N ARG A 70 2.60 -4.02 -4.03
CA ARG A 70 2.56 -4.94 -5.19
C ARG A 70 2.22 -6.37 -4.80
N GLY A 71 2.77 -6.87 -3.68
CA GLY A 71 2.44 -8.19 -3.14
C GLY A 71 0.97 -8.29 -2.74
N MET A 72 0.46 -7.32 -1.99
CA MET A 72 -0.95 -7.27 -1.60
C MET A 72 -1.90 -7.26 -2.80
N TYR A 73 -1.63 -6.43 -3.81
CA TYR A 73 -2.45 -6.39 -5.03
C TYR A 73 -2.40 -7.70 -5.81
N LYS A 74 -1.23 -8.34 -5.89
CA LYS A 74 -1.12 -9.65 -6.54
C LYS A 74 -1.96 -10.71 -5.82
N ASP A 75 -1.99 -10.69 -4.49
CA ASP A 75 -2.81 -11.63 -3.72
C ASP A 75 -4.30 -11.29 -3.81
N MET A 76 -4.66 -10.01 -3.92
CA MET A 76 -6.03 -9.55 -4.18
C MET A 76 -6.53 -10.07 -5.54
N ILE A 77 -5.77 -9.86 -6.63
CA ILE A 77 -6.11 -10.34 -7.97
C ILE A 77 -6.31 -11.87 -7.98
N LYS A 78 -5.40 -12.61 -7.32
CA LYS A 78 -5.54 -14.07 -7.23
C LYS A 78 -6.82 -14.49 -6.51
N ARG A 79 -7.19 -13.79 -5.44
CA ARG A 79 -8.43 -14.06 -4.70
C ARG A 79 -9.63 -13.83 -5.60
N GLU A 80 -9.70 -12.69 -6.29
CA GLU A 80 -10.76 -12.38 -7.25
C GLU A 80 -10.88 -13.45 -8.35
N ALA A 81 -9.75 -13.93 -8.89
CA ALA A 81 -9.73 -15.00 -9.89
C ALA A 81 -10.15 -16.38 -9.34
N SER A 82 -10.06 -16.59 -8.03
CA SER A 82 -10.37 -17.86 -7.36
C SER A 82 -11.79 -17.98 -6.82
N VAL A 83 -12.57 -16.89 -6.80
CA VAL A 83 -13.99 -16.92 -6.42
C VAL A 83 -14.78 -17.52 -7.60
N PRO A 84 -15.38 -18.72 -7.48
CA PRO A 84 -16.33 -19.20 -8.47
C PRO A 84 -17.57 -18.31 -8.45
N ASN A 85 -18.14 -18.00 -9.61
CA ASN A 85 -19.47 -17.38 -9.73
C ASN A 85 -20.53 -18.32 -9.10
N GLU A 86 -20.75 -18.25 -7.80
CA GLU A 86 -21.95 -18.77 -7.14
C GLU A 86 -22.98 -17.64 -7.00
N GLU A 87 -23.46 -17.12 -8.11
CA GLU A 87 -24.77 -16.45 -8.16
C GLU A 87 -25.43 -16.78 -9.50
N LYS A 88 -26.32 -17.78 -9.47
CA LYS A 88 -27.61 -17.86 -10.20
C LYS A 88 -28.17 -19.28 -10.13
N ASP A 89 -28.98 -19.54 -9.12
CA ASP A 89 -30.15 -20.44 -9.11
C ASP A 89 -30.75 -20.31 -7.70
N GLU A 90 -32.03 -20.11 -7.44
CA GLU A 90 -33.20 -19.91 -8.28
C GLU A 90 -34.24 -19.22 -7.38
N THR A 91 -34.93 -18.25 -7.96
CA THR A 91 -36.26 -17.82 -7.51
C THR A 91 -37.22 -19.00 -7.65
N LYS A 92 -37.90 -19.44 -6.58
CA LYS A 92 -39.27 -19.95 -6.66
C LYS A 92 -39.95 -20.05 -5.32
#